data_AF-A0A6P0R622-F1
#
_entry.id   AF-A0A6P0R622-F1
#
_cell.length_a   1.000
_cell.length_b   1.000
_cell.length_c   1.000
_cell.angle_alpha   90.00
_cell.angle_beta   90.00
_cell.angle_gamma   90.00
#
_symmetry.space_group_name_H-M   'P 1'
#
loop_
_entity.id
_entity.type
_entity.pdbx_description
1 polymer ?
#
loop_
_entity_poly.entity_id
_entity_poly.type
_entity_poly.pdbx_seq_one_letter_code
_entity_poly.pdbx_strand_id
1 'polypeptide(L)'
;MVSYIKTRSLDDFNRLIVQLQSKGVNPAIGVFCPKYIKHSKGLSDGSTANYYSLEWHWRERTEDDDSIEKLSDCLKFSDRLIDINSTSKMQCLDGLSAPEVQKIISASQHLLEPNF
;
A
#
# COMPACT_ATOMS: atom_id res chain seq x y z
N MET A 1 12.32 1.13 2.74
CA MET A 1 11.57 2.08 3.59
C MET A 1 10.14 1.59 3.64
N VAL A 2 9.65 1.08 4.78
CA VAL A 2 8.28 0.52 4.89
C VAL A 2 7.31 1.64 5.26
N SER A 3 6.44 2.00 4.33
CA SER A 3 5.39 3.00 4.54
C SER A 3 4.22 2.36 5.28
N TYR A 4 4.20 2.43 6.61
CA TYR A 4 3.09 1.88 7.40
C TYR A 4 1.82 2.72 7.18
N ILE A 5 0.77 2.10 6.65
CA ILE A 5 -0.58 2.67 6.67
C ILE A 5 -1.14 2.45 8.07
N LYS A 6 -1.49 3.53 8.77
CA LYS A 6 -2.11 3.43 10.10
C LYS A 6 -3.45 2.68 10.00
N THR A 7 -3.75 1.79 10.94
CA THR A 7 -5.06 1.10 11.04
C THR A 7 -6.22 2.09 10.95
N ARG A 8 -6.08 3.26 11.59
CA ARG A 8 -7.04 4.35 11.51
C ARG A 8 -7.33 4.82 10.07
N SER A 9 -6.33 4.87 9.20
CA SER A 9 -6.52 5.23 7.80
C SER A 9 -7.33 4.18 7.04
N LEU A 10 -7.25 2.89 7.41
CA LEU A 10 -8.10 1.83 6.85
C LEU A 10 -9.52 1.90 7.43
N ASP A 11 -9.67 2.21 8.72
CA ASP A 11 -10.98 2.42 9.34
C ASP A 11 -11.71 3.61 8.70
N ASP A 12 -10.99 4.69 8.40
CA ASP A 12 -11.53 5.88 7.76
C ASP A 12 -11.94 5.61 6.30
N PHE A 13 -11.22 4.71 5.59
CA PHE A 13 -11.63 4.19 4.29
C PHE A 13 -12.95 3.41 4.36
N ASN A 14 -13.06 2.48 5.32
CA ASN A 14 -14.29 1.70 5.51
C ASN A 14 -15.47 2.59 5.89
N ARG A 15 -15.26 3.60 6.73
CA ARG A 15 -16.28 4.61 7.05
C ARG A 15 -16.74 5.37 5.81
N LEU A 16 -15.82 5.74 4.92
CA LEU A 16 -16.17 6.42 3.67
C LEU A 16 -17.05 5.53 2.77
N ILE A 17 -16.75 4.23 2.66
CA ILE A 17 -17.61 3.27 1.91
C ILE A 17 -19.02 3.27 2.48
N VAL A 18 -19.17 3.11 3.80
CA VAL A 18 -20.48 3.07 4.47
C VAL A 18 -21.23 4.39 4.26
N GLN A 19 -20.54 5.53 4.33
CA GLN A 19 -21.14 6.84 4.08
C GLN A 19 -21.67 6.97 2.66
N LEU A 20 -20.93 6.51 1.64
CA LEU A 20 -21.39 6.53 0.25
C LEU A 20 -22.64 5.66 0.07
N GLN A 21 -22.60 4.44 0.60
CA GLN A 21 -23.74 3.52 0.56
C GLN A 21 -24.97 4.09 1.26
N SER A 22 -24.81 4.75 2.41
CA SER A 22 -25.92 5.39 3.12
C SER A 22 -26.57 6.55 2.34
N LYS A 23 -25.84 7.14 1.39
CA LYS A 23 -26.33 8.19 0.49
C LYS A 23 -26.93 7.62 -0.81
N GLY A 24 -27.02 6.29 -0.94
CA GLY A 24 -27.49 5.63 -2.15
C GLY A 24 -26.47 5.63 -3.30
N VAL A 25 -25.23 6.03 -3.04
CA VAL A 25 -24.15 6.02 -4.05
C VAL A 25 -23.52 4.63 -4.06
N ASN A 26 -23.45 4.00 -5.23
CA ASN A 26 -22.71 2.75 -5.41
C ASN A 26 -21.20 3.07 -5.44
N PRO A 27 -20.39 2.68 -4.44
CA PRO A 27 -18.97 3.06 -4.39
C PRO A 27 -18.16 2.55 -5.59
N ALA A 28 -18.62 1.47 -6.24
CA ALA A 28 -17.94 0.84 -7.38
C ALA A 28 -17.94 1.69 -8.66
N ILE A 29 -18.81 2.71 -8.77
CA ILE A 29 -18.87 3.59 -9.95
C ILE A 29 -17.80 4.70 -9.91
N GLY A 30 -17.10 4.84 -8.80
CA GLY A 30 -16.10 5.89 -8.61
C GLY A 30 -14.69 5.38 -8.43
N VAL A 31 -13.83 6.28 -7.93
CA VAL A 31 -12.43 6.03 -7.64
C VAL A 31 -12.13 6.54 -6.24
N PHE A 32 -11.43 5.72 -5.45
CA PHE A 32 -10.90 6.13 -4.16
C PHE A 32 -9.50 6.70 -4.34
N CYS A 33 -9.33 7.96 -3.95
CA CYS A 33 -8.09 8.71 -4.08
C CYS A 33 -7.42 8.86 -2.71
N PRO A 34 -6.34 8.10 -2.42
CA PRO A 34 -5.56 8.32 -1.22
C PRO A 34 -4.70 9.59 -1.33
N LYS A 35 -4.67 10.38 -0.26
CA LYS A 35 -3.78 11.53 -0.10
C LYS A 35 -2.87 11.30 1.09
N TYR A 36 -1.56 11.36 0.87
CA TYR A 36 -0.58 11.28 1.93
C TYR A 36 -0.52 12.60 2.71
N ILE A 37 -0.76 12.53 4.00
CA ILE A 37 -0.59 13.65 4.93
C ILE A 37 0.66 13.40 5.74
N LYS A 38 1.63 14.30 5.64
CA LYS A 38 2.83 14.30 6.48
C LYS A 38 2.50 14.98 7.80
N HIS A 39 2.93 14.36 8.89
CA HIS A 39 2.86 14.88 10.24
C HIS A 39 4.28 14.98 10.80
N SER A 40 4.54 16.04 11.53
CA SER A 40 5.81 16.26 12.21
C SER A 40 5.56 16.43 13.69
N LYS A 41 6.25 15.66 14.53
CA LYS A 41 6.18 15.78 15.98
C LYS A 41 7.57 16.04 16.55
N GLY A 42 7.71 17.13 17.31
CA GLY A 42 8.91 17.40 18.09
C GLY A 42 9.05 16.38 19.22
N LEU A 43 10.24 15.80 19.36
CA LEU A 43 10.61 14.90 20.43
C LEU A 43 11.31 15.67 21.55
N SER A 44 11.32 15.11 22.76
CA SER A 44 11.89 15.73 23.95
C SER A 44 13.41 15.94 23.87
N ASP A 45 14.08 15.23 22.97
CA ASP A 45 15.52 15.35 22.69
C ASP A 45 15.85 16.45 21.65
N GLY A 46 14.84 17.21 21.19
CA GLY A 46 14.99 18.26 20.17
C GLY A 46 14.96 17.75 18.73
N SER A 47 14.85 16.43 18.51
CA SER A 47 14.70 15.86 17.17
C SER A 47 13.24 15.92 16.71
N THR A 48 13.00 15.74 15.40
CA THR A 48 11.65 15.73 14.82
C THR A 48 11.33 14.37 14.21
N ALA A 49 10.30 13.71 14.75
CA ALA A 49 9.74 12.50 14.17
C ALA A 49 8.73 12.86 13.08
N ASN A 50 8.97 12.41 11.85
CA ASN A 50 8.03 12.50 10.75
C ASN A 50 7.24 11.20 10.63
N TYR A 51 5.93 11.28 10.45
CA TYR A 51 5.12 10.12 10.06
C TYR A 51 4.08 10.53 9.02
N TYR A 52 3.55 9.56 8.30
CA TYR A 52 2.55 9.78 7.27
C TYR A 52 1.24 9.11 7.65
N SER A 53 0.11 9.71 7.27
CA SER A 53 -1.21 9.07 7.29
C SER A 53 -1.83 9.17 5.90
N LEU A 54 -2.81 8.30 5.64
CA LEU A 54 -3.64 8.40 4.45
C LEU A 54 -4.98 9.02 4.79
N GLU A 55 -5.38 10.00 3.99
CA GLU A 55 -6.72 10.55 3.92
C GLU A 55 -7.37 10.07 2.62
N TRP A 56 -8.60 9.58 2.69
CA TRP A 56 -9.30 9.00 1.56
C TRP A 56 -10.38 9.93 1.05
N HIS A 57 -10.39 10.14 -0.26
CA HIS A 57 -11.47 10.82 -0.96
C HIS A 57 -12.12 9.86 -1.95
N TRP A 58 -13.40 10.08 -2.22
CA TRP A 58 -14.10 9.39 -3.30
C TRP A 58 -14.60 10.43 -4.28
N ARG A 59 -14.45 10.12 -5.57
CA ARG A 59 -15.06 10.88 -6.65
C ARG A 59 -15.69 9.90 -7.65
N GLU A 60 -16.70 10.35 -8.35
CA GLU A 60 -17.29 9.60 -9.45
C GLU A 60 -16.29 9.49 -10.60
N ARG A 61 -16.36 8.38 -11.35
CA ARG A 61 -15.53 8.18 -12.53
C ARG A 61 -16.14 8.96 -13.69
N THR A 62 -15.29 9.66 -14.43
CA THR A 62 -15.68 10.33 -15.68
C THR A 62 -15.30 9.46 -16.88
N GLU A 63 -15.92 9.66 -18.04
CA GLU A 63 -15.57 8.90 -19.25
C GLU A 63 -14.10 9.12 -19.67
N ASP A 64 -13.55 10.30 -19.40
CA ASP A 64 -12.14 10.65 -19.66
C ASP A 64 -11.20 10.30 -18.49
N ASP A 65 -11.62 9.46 -17.55
CA ASP A 65 -10.84 9.14 -16.35
C ASP A 65 -9.73 8.12 -16.61
N ASP A 66 -8.60 8.63 -17.12
CA ASP A 66 -7.37 7.88 -17.35
C ASP A 66 -6.60 7.50 -16.06
N SER A 67 -7.20 7.73 -14.87
CA SER A 67 -6.53 7.47 -13.59
C SER A 67 -6.14 6.01 -13.40
N ILE A 68 -6.93 5.07 -13.93
CA ILE A 68 -6.63 3.63 -13.87
C ILE A 68 -5.41 3.31 -14.75
N GLU A 69 -5.31 3.90 -15.94
CA GLU A 69 -4.19 3.72 -16.87
C GLU A 69 -2.92 4.36 -16.31
N LYS A 70 -3.02 5.59 -15.76
CA LYS A 70 -1.93 6.25 -15.04
C LYS A 70 -1.48 5.46 -13.81
N LEU A 71 -2.41 4.88 -13.04
CA LEU A 71 -2.08 4.00 -11.91
C LEU A 71 -1.38 2.73 -12.40
N SER A 72 -1.87 2.11 -13.47
CA SER A 72 -1.24 0.96 -14.10
C SER A 72 0.19 1.29 -14.53
N ASP A 73 0.39 2.45 -15.14
CA ASP A 73 1.72 2.93 -15.52
C ASP A 73 2.62 3.19 -14.30
N CYS A 74 2.11 3.81 -13.24
CA CYS A 74 2.85 3.95 -11.98
C CYS A 74 3.21 2.59 -11.35
N LEU A 75 2.34 1.58 -11.46
CA LEU A 75 2.61 0.23 -10.97
C LEU A 75 3.64 -0.51 -11.84
N LYS A 76 3.75 -0.19 -13.13
CA LYS A 76 4.84 -0.70 -13.99
C LYS A 76 6.21 -0.19 -13.53
N PHE A 77 6.25 0.96 -12.85
CA PHE A 77 7.45 1.52 -12.21
C PHE A 77 7.58 1.15 -10.72
N SER A 78 6.69 0.31 -10.18
CA SER A 78 6.76 -0.04 -8.77
C SER A 78 7.89 -1.03 -8.50
N ASP A 79 8.59 -0.78 -7.39
CA ASP A 79 9.57 -1.68 -6.82
C ASP A 79 9.04 -3.11 -6.83
N ARG A 80 9.83 -4.07 -7.34
CA ARG A 80 9.43 -5.48 -7.37
C ARG A 80 9.41 -6.00 -5.95
N LEU A 81 8.27 -5.96 -5.28
CA LEU A 81 8.10 -6.44 -3.92
C LEU A 81 7.58 -7.90 -3.92
N ILE A 82 8.10 -8.73 -3.03
CA ILE A 82 7.62 -10.11 -2.82
C ILE A 82 7.35 -10.37 -1.33
N ASP A 83 6.20 -10.96 -0.99
CA ASP A 83 5.94 -11.52 0.35
C ASP A 83 6.17 -13.03 0.29
N ILE A 84 7.37 -13.46 0.67
CA ILE A 84 7.78 -14.85 0.51
C ILE A 84 7.17 -15.75 1.60
N ASN A 85 6.80 -15.17 2.75
CA ASN A 85 6.33 -15.94 3.90
C ASN A 85 4.84 -15.72 4.20
N SER A 86 4.10 -14.99 3.35
CA SER A 86 2.74 -14.52 3.64
C SER A 86 2.66 -13.81 5.01
N THR A 87 3.76 -13.15 5.41
CA THR A 87 3.92 -12.58 6.77
C THR A 87 3.52 -11.12 6.85
N SER A 88 2.94 -10.55 5.79
CA SER A 88 2.68 -9.11 5.62
C SER A 88 3.94 -8.24 5.57
N LYS A 89 5.13 -8.87 5.52
CA LYS A 89 6.43 -8.19 5.37
C LYS A 89 6.92 -8.38 3.93
N MET A 90 6.74 -7.34 3.12
CA MET A 90 7.21 -7.29 1.73
C MET A 90 8.72 -7.07 1.67
N GLN A 91 9.43 -7.89 0.89
CA GLN A 91 10.85 -7.72 0.58
C GLN A 91 11.01 -7.08 -0.81
N CYS A 92 11.83 -6.03 -0.90
CA CYS A 92 12.13 -5.35 -2.17
C CYS A 92 13.20 -6.12 -2.97
N LEU A 93 12.96 -6.28 -4.27
CA LEU A 93 13.83 -6.99 -5.21
C LEU A 93 14.52 -6.05 -6.21
N ASP A 94 14.36 -4.74 -6.05
CA ASP A 94 14.99 -3.78 -6.94
C ASP A 94 16.52 -3.83 -6.84
N GLY A 95 17.18 -3.71 -7.98
CA GLY A 95 18.63 -3.82 -8.09
C GLY A 95 19.18 -5.25 -7.94
N LEU A 96 18.33 -6.25 -7.70
CA LEU A 96 18.75 -7.65 -7.63
C LEU A 96 18.74 -8.29 -9.02
N SER A 97 19.79 -9.06 -9.29
CA SER A 97 19.86 -9.94 -10.46
C SER A 97 18.94 -11.16 -10.29
N ALA A 98 18.55 -11.79 -11.41
CA ALA A 98 17.71 -12.99 -11.38
C ALA A 98 18.24 -14.11 -10.46
N PRO A 99 19.56 -14.41 -10.41
CA PRO A 99 20.11 -15.38 -9.45
C PRO A 99 19.95 -14.96 -7.98
N GLU A 100 20.04 -13.68 -7.66
CA GLU A 100 19.86 -13.17 -6.30
C GLU A 100 18.41 -13.28 -5.85
N VAL A 101 17.46 -12.95 -6.74
CA VAL A 101 16.03 -13.18 -6.49
C VAL A 101 15.76 -14.67 -6.26
N GLN A 102 16.35 -15.55 -7.08
CA GLN A 102 16.17 -17.00 -6.94
C GLN A 102 16.67 -17.51 -5.58
N LYS A 103 17.80 -17.00 -5.07
CA LYS A 103 18.32 -17.37 -3.74
C LYS A 103 17.36 -17.00 -2.62
N ILE A 104 16.74 -15.82 -2.69
CA ILE A 104 15.79 -15.35 -1.67
C ILE A 104 14.54 -16.24 -1.66
N ILE A 105 14.02 -16.59 -2.84
CA ILE A 105 12.88 -17.51 -2.99
C ILE A 105 13.24 -18.90 -2.44
N SER A 106 14.41 -19.44 -2.81
CA SER A 106 14.85 -20.80 -2.44
C SER A 106 15.13 -20.94 -0.94
N ALA A 107 15.75 -19.92 -0.32
CA ALA A 107 16.05 -19.91 1.12
C ALA A 107 14.79 -19.98 1.99
N SER A 108 13.66 -19.53 1.46
CA SER A 108 12.39 -19.50 2.17
C SER A 108 11.57 -20.77 1.98
N GLN A 109 11.76 -21.50 0.87
CA GLN A 109 11.15 -22.81 0.64
C GLN A 109 11.67 -23.88 1.62
N HIS A 110 12.91 -23.77 2.10
CA HIS A 110 13.46 -24.66 3.13
C HIS A 110 12.79 -24.52 4.51
N LEU A 111 12.02 -23.46 4.76
CA LEU A 111 11.26 -23.28 6.01
C LEU A 111 9.84 -23.88 5.94
N LEU A 112 9.41 -24.36 4.78
CA LEU A 112 8.09 -24.95 4.54
C LEU A 112 8.11 -26.48 4.38
N GLU A 113 9.29 -27.11 4.41
CA GLU A 113 9.34 -28.57 4.47
C GLU A 113 8.95 -29.04 5.87
N PRO A 114 7.93 -29.92 6.01
CA PRO A 114 7.61 -30.49 7.30
C PRO A 114 8.81 -31.35 7.72
N ASN A 115 9.33 -31.09 8.92
CA ASN A 115 10.26 -32.00 9.59
C ASN A 115 9.53 -33.35 9.74
N PHE A 116 9.90 -34.33 8.92
CA PHE A 116 9.52 -35.73 9.09
C PHE A 116 10.45 -36.41 10.10
#